data_AF-A0A933XK93-F1
#
_entry.id   AF-A0A933XK93-F1
#
_cell.length_a   1.000
_cell.length_b   1.000
_cell.length_c   1.000
_cell.angle_alpha   90.00
_cell.angle_beta   90.00
_cell.angle_gamma   90.00
#
_symmetry.space_group_name_H-M   'P 1'
#
loop_
_entity.id
_entity.type
_entity.pdbx_description
1 polymer ?
#
loop_
_entity_poly.entity_id
_entity_poly.type
_entity_poly.pdbx_seq_one_letter_code
_entity_poly.pdbx_strand_id
1 'polypeptide(L)' 'MKGLKSLFEKFENAMSAAAFAEEGEFDTARELIREENRPRKKTTKRIEAHLTVNAAK' A
#
# COMPACT_ATOMS: atom_id res chain seq x y z
N MET A 1 6.65 -16.46 2.07
CA MET A 1 5.24 -16.34 1.64
C MET A 1 4.79 -14.90 1.34
N LYS A 2 5.67 -14.01 0.82
CA LYS A 2 5.28 -12.60 0.54
C LYS A 2 4.41 -12.42 -0.71
N GLY A 3 4.62 -13.25 -1.74
CA GLY A 3 3.84 -13.19 -2.98
C GLY A 3 2.37 -13.60 -2.77
N LEU A 4 2.14 -14.66 -2.01
CA LEU A 4 0.78 -15.14 -1.71
C LEU A 4 -0.03 -14.09 -0.95
N LYS A 5 0.56 -13.44 0.06
CA LYS A 5 -0.09 -12.34 0.79
C LYS A 5 -0.52 -11.19 -0.14
N SER A 6 0.34 -10.81 -1.09
CA SER A 6 0.01 -9.75 -2.05
C SER A 6 -1.10 -10.13 -3.04
N LEU A 7 -1.25 -11.41 -3.35
CA LEU A 7 -2.33 -11.89 -4.22
C LEU A 7 -3.67 -11.88 -3.47
N PHE A 8 -3.66 -12.26 -2.19
CA PHE A 8 -4.86 -12.17 -1.34
C PHE A 8 -5.31 -10.72 -1.16
N GLU A 9 -4.40 -9.79 -0.85
CA GLU A 9 -4.73 -8.35 -0.73
C GLU A 9 -5.39 -7.81 -2.02
N LYS A 10 -4.87 -8.20 -3.19
CA LYS A 10 -5.46 -7.83 -4.49
C LYS A 10 -6.84 -8.41 -4.73
N PHE A 11 -7.05 -9.66 -4.31
CA PHE A 11 -8.33 -10.32 -4.45
C PHE A 11 -9.39 -9.65 -3.56
N GLU A 12 -9.06 -9.36 -2.31
CA GLU A 12 -9.96 -8.66 -1.37
C GLU A 12 -10.38 -7.29 -1.90
N ASN A 13 -9.41 -6.48 -2.35
CA ASN A 13 -9.68 -5.16 -2.92
C ASN A 13 -10.57 -5.23 -4.19
N ALA A 14 -10.35 -6.21 -5.06
CA ALA A 14 -11.18 -6.42 -6.25
C ALA A 14 -12.62 -6.80 -5.90
N MET A 15 -12.80 -7.68 -4.90
CA MET A 15 -14.14 -8.06 -4.42
C MET A 15 -14.86 -6.88 -3.76
N SER A 16 -14.15 -6.05 -2.97
CA SER A 16 -14.71 -4.83 -2.41
C SER A 16 -15.12 -3.84 -3.51
N ALA A 17 -14.26 -3.62 -4.52
CA ALA A 17 -14.59 -2.76 -5.64
C ALA A 17 -15.81 -3.25 -6.42
N ALA A 18 -15.95 -4.57 -6.60
CA ALA A 18 -17.13 -5.17 -7.24
C ALA A 18 -18.41 -4.89 -6.43
N ALA A 19 -18.38 -5.06 -5.10
CA ALA A 19 -19.53 -4.79 -4.23
C ALA A 19 -19.99 -3.31 -4.32
N PHE A 20 -19.05 -2.36 -4.27
CA PHE A 20 -19.38 -0.94 -4.44
C PHE A 20 -19.97 -0.66 -5.83
N ALA A 21 -19.45 -1.30 -6.89
CA ALA A 21 -20.00 -1.14 -8.23
C ALA A 21 -21.43 -1.72 -8.35
N GLU A 22 -21.73 -2.82 -7.65
CA GLU A 22 -23.07 -3.41 -7.60
C GLU A 22 -24.09 -2.50 -6.90
N GLU A 23 -23.66 -1.75 -5.89
CA GLU A 23 -24.49 -0.72 -5.23
C GLU A 23 -24.58 0.60 -6.02
N GLY A 24 -23.86 0.72 -7.15
CA GLY A 24 -23.84 1.91 -8.00
C GLY A 24 -22.80 2.96 -7.60
N GLU A 25 -21.95 2.68 -6.61
CA GLU A 25 -20.83 3.52 -6.19
C GLU A 25 -19.60 3.34 -7.09
N PHE A 26 -19.73 3.73 -8.36
CA PHE A 26 -18.68 3.54 -9.35
C PHE A 26 -17.39 4.34 -9.07
N ASP A 27 -17.51 5.50 -8.43
CA ASP A 27 -16.35 6.32 -8.06
C ASP A 27 -15.51 5.64 -6.98
N THR A 28 -16.16 5.12 -5.93
CA THR A 28 -15.53 4.34 -4.86
C THR A 28 -14.86 3.08 -5.41
N ALA A 29 -15.58 2.33 -6.26
CA ALA A 29 -15.04 1.14 -6.92
C ALA A 29 -13.79 1.44 -7.77
N ARG A 30 -13.81 2.55 -8.52
CA ARG A 30 -12.66 2.99 -9.33
C ARG A 30 -11.48 3.42 -8.46
N GLU A 31 -11.72 4.10 -7.35
CA GLU A 31 -10.66 4.54 -6.45
C GLU A 31 -9.93 3.34 -5.83
N LEU A 32 -10.67 2.34 -5.34
CA LEU A 32 -10.11 1.08 -4.80
C LEU A 32 -9.15 0.40 -5.78
N ILE A 33 -9.55 0.24 -7.05
CA ILE A 33 -8.70 -0.36 -8.09
C ILE A 33 -7.50 0.53 -8.41
N ARG A 34 -7.65 1.85 -8.34
CA ARG A 34 -6.60 2.81 -8.70
C ARG A 34 -5.53 2.92 -7.62
N GLU A 35 -5.90 2.82 -6.35
CA GLU A 35 -4.96 2.79 -5.22
C GLU A 35 -4.12 1.52 -5.21
N GLU A 36 -4.70 0.38 -5.58
CA GLU A 36 -3.98 -0.89 -5.73
C GLU A 36 -2.83 -0.82 -6.76
N ASN A 37 -3.06 -0.09 -7.86
CA ASN A 37 -2.07 0.06 -8.93
C ASN A 37 -0.98 1.10 -8.58
N ARG A 38 -1.12 1.87 -7.51
CA ARG A 38 -0.07 2.79 -7.08
C ARG A 38 1.04 2.00 -6.38
N PRO A 39 2.31 2.19 -6.78
CA PRO A 39 3.42 1.58 -6.03
C PRO A 39 3.38 2.12 -4.60
N ARG A 40 3.12 1.24 -3.62
CA ARG A 40 3.20 1.59 -2.20
C ARG A 40 4.58 2.21 -1.96
N LYS A 41 4.63 3.52 -1.68
CA LYS A 41 5.90 4.22 -1.38
C LYS A 41 6.53 3.51 -0.20
N LYS A 42 7.59 2.73 -0.45
CA LYS A 42 8.40 2.15 0.62
C LYS A 42 9.09 3.33 1.31
N THR A 43 8.59 3.73 2.47
CA THR A 43 9.32 4.65 3.35
C THR A 43 10.53 3.89 3.90
N THR A 44 11.58 3.80 3.11
CA THR A 44 12.90 3.41 3.62
C THR A 44 13.35 4.56 4.52
N LYS A 45 13.11 4.43 5.82
CA LYS A 45 13.67 5.33 6.82
C LYS A 45 15.19 5.20 6.71
N ARG A 46 15.82 6.15 6.01
CA ARG A 46 17.27 6.32 5.97
C ARG A 46 17.65 6.83 7.36
N ILE A 47 17.97 5.92 8.28
CA ILE A 47 18.52 6.27 9.59
C ILE A 47 19.96 6.70 9.32
N GLU A 48 20.14 7.97 8.96
CA GLU A 48 21.44 8.58 8.79
C GLU A 48 22.07 8.79 10.17
N ALA A 49 22.98 7.89 10.54
CA ALA A 49 24.31 8.14 11.10
C ALA A 49 24.55 9.39 12.00
N HIS A 50 23.63 9.75 12.90
CA HIS A 50 23.85 10.84 13.85
C HIS A 50 24.62 10.45 15.13
N LEU A 51 25.08 9.20 15.24
CA LEU A 51 25.74 8.68 16.45
C LEU A 51 27.27 8.84 16.48
N THR A 52 27.92 9.30 15.41
CA THR A 52 29.40 9.39 15.37
C THR A 52 29.96 10.72 15.87
N VAL A 53 29.14 11.74 16.13
CA VAL A 53 29.63 13.09 16.51
C VAL A 53 29.89 13.22 18.02
N ASN A 54 29.31 12.34 18.85
CA ASN A 54 29.44 12.44 20.32
C ASN A 54 30.61 11.63 20.91
N ALA A 55 31.43 10.97 20.09
CA ALA A 55 32.58 10.18 20.56
C ALA A 55 33.91 10.97 20.62
N ALA A 56 33.89 12.28 20.32
CA ALA A 56 35.09 13.11 20.18
C ALA A 56 35.10 14.36 21.06
N LYS A 57 34.43 14.34 22.22
CA LYS A 57 34.50 15.43 23.20
C LYS A 57 34.90 14.94 24.59
#